data_AF-A0A2L0EXM3-F1
#
_entry.id   AF-A0A2L0EXM3-F1
#
_cell.length_a   1.000
_cell.length_b   1.000
_cell.length_c   1.000
_cell.angle_alpha   90.00
_cell.angle_beta   90.00
_cell.angle_gamma   90.00
#
_symmetry.space_group_name_H-M   'P 1'
#
loop_
_entity.id
_entity.type
_entity.pdbx_description
1 polymer ?
#
loop_
_entity_poly.entity_id
_entity_poly.type
_entity_poly.pdbx_seq_one_letter_code
_entity_poly.pdbx_strand_id
1 'polypeptide(L)'
;MEKPYAEASRDRPPASHRAPAGREKAAPAQPDRADAGATDGAAEGSGPAASNDAAPAPRRPGSSPVITVEEVPPSAPRENVSKPLLASEALMEDLAPMRPAQDAARIWCAVVGVGFLVLGGLSVAGLRPGGAAAGPPAFVLGIVSLFTALTSVSYRQRAVAMVVLGMIGTLIGLKGAGSAPVDGVGWGAARAAAAMALPAALVFRSRYRAYSGARWLLVAAFLVALPSFGQAVARLALHDPHLAQLGALLVALAVLSSLTGFMGAETTGAGAFLAVTVVLAFTADLIIGGLAQIHTFSTRSVVSVLSAALAFAATSAITSLGLFQILAWRLAADARRIDLHSRPKDKDTPDRDQRPPSGGEWLT
;
A
#
# COMPACT_ATOMS: atom_id res chain seq x y z
N MET A 1 49.21 46.53 8.27
CA MET A 1 48.26 45.55 8.85
C MET A 1 47.32 45.12 7.75
N GLU A 2 47.68 44.05 7.07
CA GLU A 2 46.93 43.46 5.97
C GLU A 2 45.87 42.50 6.53
N LYS A 3 44.64 42.60 6.03
CA LYS A 3 43.65 41.54 6.09
C LYS A 3 42.99 41.41 4.71
N PRO A 4 43.27 40.34 3.96
CA PRO A 4 42.45 39.98 2.81
C PRO A 4 41.41 38.96 3.28
N TYR A 5 40.13 39.30 3.17
CA TYR A 5 39.07 38.29 3.15
C TYR A 5 38.43 38.32 1.77
N ALA A 6 38.82 37.34 0.97
CA ALA A 6 38.15 36.96 -0.25
C ALA A 6 36.79 36.33 0.10
N GLU A 7 35.71 37.05 -0.18
CA GLU A 7 34.38 36.45 -0.21
C GLU A 7 34.17 35.77 -1.57
N ALA A 8 34.20 34.44 -1.51
CA ALA A 8 33.89 33.55 -2.60
C ALA A 8 32.43 33.76 -3.05
N SER A 9 32.30 34.34 -4.24
CA SER A 9 31.10 34.32 -5.08
C SER A 9 30.63 32.88 -5.25
N ARG A 10 29.55 32.50 -4.56
CA ARG A 10 28.83 31.25 -4.83
C ARG A 10 27.78 31.51 -5.90
N ASP A 11 28.12 31.03 -7.10
CA ASP A 11 27.20 30.83 -8.22
C ASP A 11 25.92 30.16 -7.77
N ARG A 12 24.83 30.93 -7.82
CA ARG A 12 23.46 30.45 -7.71
C ARG A 12 22.93 30.33 -9.14
N PRO A 13 22.61 29.13 -9.66
CA PRO A 13 21.97 29.04 -10.96
C PRO A 13 20.56 29.67 -10.88
N PRO A 14 20.13 30.41 -11.93
CA PRO A 14 18.87 31.13 -11.91
C PRO A 14 17.67 30.18 -11.87
N ALA A 15 16.71 30.52 -11.01
CA ALA A 15 15.42 29.87 -10.93
C ALA A 15 14.71 29.97 -12.29
N SER A 16 14.42 28.81 -12.90
CA SER A 16 13.66 28.72 -14.13
C SER A 16 12.21 29.15 -13.86
N HIS A 17 11.87 30.33 -14.37
CA HIS A 17 10.52 30.81 -14.58
C HIS A 17 9.71 29.76 -15.34
N ARG A 18 8.69 29.19 -14.70
CA ARG A 18 7.63 28.46 -15.40
C ARG A 18 6.37 29.33 -15.40
N ALA A 19 6.13 29.97 -16.54
CA ALA A 19 4.93 30.75 -16.82
C ALA A 19 3.68 29.84 -16.84
N PRO A 20 2.51 30.34 -16.42
CA PRO A 20 1.23 29.63 -16.57
C PRO A 20 0.66 29.88 -17.97
N ALA A 21 0.57 28.84 -18.80
CA ALA A 21 -0.17 28.91 -20.05
C ALA A 21 -1.68 28.82 -19.76
N GLY A 22 -2.39 29.86 -20.22
CA GLY A 22 -3.81 30.06 -20.05
C GLY A 22 -4.67 29.01 -20.75
N ARG A 23 -5.87 28.85 -20.18
CA ARG A 23 -6.94 27.98 -20.61
C ARG A 23 -7.97 28.84 -21.35
N GLU A 24 -7.83 29.00 -22.66
CA GLU A 24 -8.91 29.42 -23.57
C GLU A 24 -9.65 28.15 -24.02
N LYS A 25 -10.92 27.92 -23.67
CA LYS A 25 -12.19 28.56 -24.06
C LYS A 25 -12.65 28.15 -25.48
N ALA A 26 -13.70 27.34 -25.46
CA ALA A 26 -14.80 27.18 -26.43
C ALA A 26 -14.54 26.59 -27.84
N ALA A 27 -15.35 25.58 -28.15
CA ALA A 27 -15.72 25.04 -29.46
C ALA A 27 -16.52 26.08 -30.31
N PRO A 28 -17.13 25.76 -31.48
CA PRO A 28 -17.15 24.53 -32.31
C PRO A 28 -16.95 24.78 -33.83
N ALA A 29 -16.88 23.73 -34.65
CA ALA A 29 -17.54 23.60 -35.97
C ALA A 29 -17.02 22.39 -36.78
N GLN A 30 -17.93 21.47 -37.12
CA GLN A 30 -17.93 20.74 -38.40
C GLN A 30 -18.44 21.73 -39.48
N PRO A 31 -18.15 21.59 -40.80
CA PRO A 31 -18.58 20.41 -41.57
C PRO A 31 -17.72 20.01 -42.81
N ASP A 32 -18.10 18.84 -43.35
CA ASP A 32 -18.26 18.45 -44.76
C ASP A 32 -17.12 18.20 -45.77
N ARG A 33 -17.41 17.16 -46.59
CA ARG A 33 -16.91 16.75 -47.93
C ARG A 33 -15.52 16.11 -48.00
N ALA A 34 -15.21 15.22 -48.95
CA ALA A 34 -15.94 14.37 -49.90
C ALA A 34 -14.85 13.59 -50.67
N ASP A 35 -15.25 12.44 -51.22
CA ASP A 35 -14.77 11.81 -52.46
C ASP A 35 -13.39 11.13 -52.57
N ALA A 36 -13.53 9.85 -52.94
CA ALA A 36 -12.97 9.17 -54.11
C ALA A 36 -11.51 8.67 -54.11
N GLY A 37 -11.39 7.39 -54.46
CA GLY A 37 -10.12 6.76 -54.83
C GLY A 37 -10.22 5.24 -54.93
N ALA A 38 -10.93 4.75 -55.96
CA ALA A 38 -10.83 3.37 -56.43
C ALA A 38 -9.52 3.16 -57.22
N THR A 39 -8.95 1.95 -57.18
CA THR A 39 -8.68 1.06 -58.36
C THR A 39 -7.66 -0.04 -58.03
N ASP A 40 -8.07 -1.29 -58.30
CA ASP A 40 -7.46 -2.36 -59.09
C ASP A 40 -6.00 -2.80 -58.92
N GLY A 41 -5.82 -4.13 -58.97
CA GLY A 41 -4.53 -4.77 -59.23
C GLY A 41 -4.51 -6.28 -59.04
N ALA A 42 -5.20 -7.03 -59.91
CA ALA A 42 -5.00 -8.47 -60.10
C ALA A 42 -3.76 -8.72 -60.98
N ALA A 43 -2.97 -9.75 -60.68
CA ALA A 43 -2.11 -10.42 -61.68
C ALA A 43 -1.71 -11.83 -61.23
N GLU A 44 -2.31 -12.82 -61.88
CA GLU A 44 -1.84 -14.20 -62.00
C GLU A 44 -0.51 -14.26 -62.75
N GLY A 45 0.32 -15.26 -62.43
CA GLY A 45 1.54 -15.58 -63.16
C GLY A 45 1.90 -17.06 -62.99
N SER A 46 1.49 -17.86 -63.98
CA SER A 46 1.75 -19.29 -64.13
C SER A 46 3.13 -19.59 -64.70
N GLY A 47 3.76 -20.71 -64.29
CA GLY A 47 4.77 -21.39 -65.11
C GLY A 47 5.67 -22.40 -64.36
N PRO A 48 6.01 -23.59 -64.94
CA PRO A 48 6.24 -24.84 -64.18
C PRO A 48 7.65 -25.45 -64.34
N ALA A 49 7.96 -26.48 -63.53
CA ALA A 49 8.46 -27.82 -63.96
C ALA A 49 9.44 -28.52 -62.98
N ALA A 50 9.34 -29.86 -62.97
CA ALA A 50 10.21 -30.93 -62.43
C ALA A 50 10.17 -31.17 -60.90
N SER A 51 9.44 -32.18 -60.41
CA SER A 51 9.68 -33.65 -60.44
C SER A 51 10.73 -34.13 -59.43
N ASN A 52 10.28 -34.77 -58.34
CA ASN A 52 10.56 -36.18 -58.04
C ASN A 52 9.92 -36.64 -56.72
N ASP A 53 9.05 -37.65 -56.86
CA ASP A 53 8.84 -38.83 -56.02
C ASP A 53 9.14 -38.79 -54.51
N ALA A 54 8.08 -38.93 -53.69
CA ALA A 54 7.95 -40.05 -52.74
C ALA A 54 6.55 -40.10 -52.10
N ALA A 55 5.86 -41.22 -52.36
CA ALA A 55 4.69 -41.90 -51.78
C ALA A 55 3.73 -41.24 -50.75
N PRO A 56 2.43 -41.63 -50.77
CA PRO A 56 1.33 -40.87 -50.16
C PRO A 56 0.87 -41.43 -48.80
N ALA A 57 0.66 -40.55 -47.82
CA ALA A 57 -0.14 -40.84 -46.62
C ALA A 57 -1.60 -40.36 -46.82
N PRO A 58 -2.60 -41.16 -46.41
CA PRO A 58 -4.02 -40.88 -46.68
C PRO A 58 -4.54 -39.67 -45.90
N ARG A 59 -5.18 -38.77 -46.65
CA ARG A 59 -5.98 -37.63 -46.19
C ARG A 59 -7.15 -38.11 -45.31
N ARG A 60 -7.29 -37.54 -44.11
CA ARG A 60 -8.58 -37.41 -43.43
C ARG A 60 -9.09 -35.97 -43.64
N PRO A 61 -10.32 -35.76 -44.15
CA PRO A 61 -10.89 -34.44 -44.36
C PRO A 61 -11.16 -33.74 -43.01
N GLY A 62 -10.64 -32.52 -42.90
CA GLY A 62 -10.89 -31.61 -41.79
C GLY A 62 -12.33 -31.11 -41.82
N SER A 63 -12.99 -31.23 -40.67
CA SER A 63 -14.17 -30.44 -40.33
C SER A 63 -13.70 -29.03 -39.98
N SER A 64 -13.94 -28.07 -40.87
CA SER A 64 -13.76 -26.65 -40.61
C SER A 64 -14.81 -26.18 -39.60
N PRO A 65 -14.45 -25.64 -38.42
CA PRO A 65 -15.37 -24.77 -37.72
C PRO A 65 -15.45 -23.46 -38.52
N VAL A 66 -16.61 -23.22 -39.09
CA VAL A 66 -17.04 -21.90 -39.57
C VAL A 66 -16.91 -20.93 -38.39
N ILE A 67 -15.93 -20.02 -38.47
CA ILE A 67 -15.85 -18.87 -37.57
C ILE A 67 -16.96 -17.93 -38.01
N THR A 68 -18.13 -18.09 -37.40
CA THR A 68 -19.18 -17.09 -37.41
C THR A 68 -18.62 -15.86 -36.69
N VAL A 69 -18.37 -14.78 -37.44
CA VAL A 69 -18.12 -13.47 -36.87
C VAL A 69 -19.43 -13.03 -36.22
N GLU A 70 -19.58 -13.36 -34.94
CA GLU A 70 -20.68 -12.87 -34.12
C GLU A 70 -20.42 -11.39 -33.82
N GLU A 71 -21.27 -10.56 -34.44
CA GLU A 71 -21.31 -9.12 -34.30
C GLU A 71 -21.67 -8.76 -32.85
N VAL A 72 -20.65 -8.45 -32.05
CA VAL A 72 -20.80 -8.06 -30.65
C VAL A 72 -21.50 -6.69 -30.58
N PRO A 73 -22.60 -6.56 -29.81
CA PRO A 73 -23.38 -5.32 -29.73
C PRO A 73 -22.57 -4.16 -29.11
N PRO A 74 -22.78 -2.91 -29.57
CA PRO A 74 -22.00 -1.76 -29.11
C PRO A 74 -22.57 -1.23 -27.80
N SER A 75 -22.12 -1.74 -26.66
CA SER A 75 -22.38 -1.12 -25.33
C SER A 75 -21.38 -1.61 -24.26
N ALA A 76 -20.08 -1.53 -24.56
CA ALA A 76 -19.06 -1.65 -23.51
C ALA A 76 -18.71 -0.25 -22.96
N PRO A 77 -18.50 -0.11 -21.64
CA PRO A 77 -18.13 1.16 -21.04
C PRO A 77 -16.78 1.60 -21.59
N ARG A 78 -16.67 2.88 -21.99
CA ARG A 78 -15.46 3.50 -22.53
C ARG A 78 -14.23 3.12 -21.71
N GLU A 79 -13.51 2.12 -22.20
CA GLU A 79 -12.20 1.75 -21.72
C GLU A 79 -11.30 2.93 -22.10
N ASN A 80 -10.75 3.61 -21.09
CA ASN A 80 -9.87 4.75 -21.33
C ASN A 80 -8.72 4.25 -22.20
N VAL A 81 -8.66 4.71 -23.45
CA VAL A 81 -7.59 4.45 -24.40
C VAL A 81 -6.28 4.95 -23.80
N SER A 82 -5.64 4.09 -23.02
CA SER A 82 -4.30 4.31 -22.51
C SER A 82 -3.34 4.12 -23.67
N LYS A 83 -2.46 5.09 -23.90
CA LYS A 83 -1.39 5.00 -24.90
C LYS A 83 -0.67 3.65 -24.77
N PRO A 84 -0.28 3.00 -25.88
CA PRO A 84 0.46 1.74 -25.80
C PRO A 84 1.72 1.97 -24.98
N LEU A 85 1.70 1.48 -23.75
CA LEU A 85 2.84 1.54 -22.84
C LEU A 85 3.91 0.64 -23.44
N LEU A 86 5.14 1.17 -23.53
CA LEU A 86 6.28 0.33 -23.89
C LEU A 86 6.38 -0.81 -22.87
N ALA A 87 6.81 -2.00 -23.29
CA ALA A 87 6.89 -3.17 -22.40
C ALA A 87 7.71 -2.89 -21.13
N SER A 88 8.70 -1.99 -21.21
CA SER A 88 9.46 -1.49 -20.06
C SER A 88 8.65 -0.60 -19.11
N GLU A 89 7.71 0.21 -19.61
CA GLU A 89 6.81 1.03 -18.79
C GLU A 89 5.76 0.17 -18.08
N ALA A 90 5.26 -0.88 -18.73
CA ALA A 90 4.36 -1.85 -18.09
C ALA A 90 5.07 -2.59 -16.94
N LEU A 91 6.32 -3.00 -17.16
CA LEU A 91 7.16 -3.65 -16.14
C LEU A 91 7.51 -2.70 -14.99
N MET A 92 7.71 -1.41 -15.27
CA MET A 92 7.90 -0.36 -14.24
C MET A 92 6.64 -0.08 -13.42
N GLU A 93 5.46 -0.03 -14.05
CA GLU A 93 4.21 0.23 -13.34
C GLU A 93 3.83 -0.95 -12.43
N ASP A 94 4.21 -2.18 -12.79
CA ASP A 94 4.03 -3.36 -11.95
C ASP A 94 5.01 -3.37 -10.74
N LEU A 95 6.27 -2.96 -10.95
CA LEU A 95 7.28 -2.88 -9.89
C LEU A 95 7.06 -1.72 -8.91
N ALA A 96 6.55 -0.58 -9.36
CA ALA A 96 6.39 0.62 -8.54
C ALA A 96 5.15 1.43 -8.93
N PRO A 97 3.93 0.93 -8.69
CA PRO A 97 2.68 1.55 -9.14
C PRO A 97 2.52 3.01 -8.69
N MET A 98 1.93 3.86 -9.55
CA MET A 98 1.68 5.28 -9.27
C MET A 98 0.64 5.49 -8.16
N ARG A 99 -0.32 4.57 -8.05
CA ARG A 99 -1.47 4.64 -7.14
C ARG A 99 -1.71 3.29 -6.48
N PRO A 100 -0.77 2.80 -5.65
CA PRO A 100 -0.91 1.51 -5.04
C PRO A 100 -2.17 1.47 -4.17
N ALA A 101 -2.87 0.34 -4.25
CA ALA A 101 -4.02 0.02 -3.39
C ALA A 101 -5.20 1.01 -3.47
N GLN A 102 -5.39 1.71 -4.61
CA GLN A 102 -6.51 2.64 -4.77
C GLN A 102 -7.87 1.95 -4.56
N ASP A 103 -8.06 0.77 -5.13
CA ASP A 103 -9.32 0.01 -5.03
C ASP A 103 -9.47 -0.64 -3.66
N ALA A 104 -8.39 -1.23 -3.14
CA ALA A 104 -8.37 -1.76 -1.78
C ALA A 104 -8.76 -0.68 -0.75
N ALA A 105 -8.29 0.56 -0.90
CA ALA A 105 -8.66 1.63 0.01
C ALA A 105 -10.15 2.01 -0.07
N ARG A 106 -10.78 1.95 -1.25
CA ARG A 106 -12.24 2.15 -1.37
C ARG A 106 -13.00 1.04 -0.65
N ILE A 107 -12.59 -0.21 -0.88
CA ILE A 107 -13.19 -1.37 -0.24
C ILE A 107 -13.05 -1.26 1.28
N TRP A 108 -11.86 -0.94 1.79
CA TRP A 108 -11.62 -0.76 3.22
C TRP A 108 -12.41 0.42 3.79
N CYS A 109 -12.48 1.57 3.12
CA CYS A 109 -13.34 2.68 3.55
C CYS A 109 -14.82 2.28 3.61
N ALA A 110 -15.29 1.49 2.64
CA ALA A 110 -16.67 1.00 2.63
C ALA A 110 -16.92 0.01 3.77
N VAL A 111 -16.05 -0.99 3.94
CA VAL A 111 -16.14 -2.00 5.01
C VAL A 111 -16.09 -1.35 6.39
N VAL A 112 -15.13 -0.45 6.61
CA VAL A 112 -15.01 0.30 7.88
C VAL A 112 -16.21 1.22 8.09
N GLY A 113 -16.68 1.88 7.03
CA GLY A 113 -17.86 2.74 7.09
C GLY A 113 -19.12 1.98 7.49
N VAL A 114 -19.40 0.85 6.83
CA VAL A 114 -20.51 -0.06 7.18
C VAL A 114 -20.36 -0.58 8.60
N GLY A 115 -19.15 -0.99 9.01
CA GLY A 115 -18.88 -1.43 10.38
C GLY A 115 -19.21 -0.37 11.43
N PHE A 116 -18.83 0.88 11.19
CA PHE A 116 -19.16 2.00 12.07
C PHE A 116 -20.65 2.34 12.09
N LEU A 117 -21.35 2.24 10.96
CA LEU A 117 -22.81 2.41 10.90
C LEU A 117 -23.53 1.33 11.72
N VAL A 118 -23.11 0.07 11.59
CA VAL A 118 -23.65 -1.05 12.37
C VAL A 118 -23.38 -0.82 13.86
N LEU A 119 -22.15 -0.48 14.25
CA LEU A 119 -21.80 -0.18 15.64
C LEU A 119 -22.58 1.02 16.20
N GLY A 120 -22.80 2.07 15.39
CA GLY A 120 -23.64 3.21 15.74
C GLY A 120 -25.10 2.80 15.96
N GLY A 121 -25.66 2.00 15.05
CA GLY A 121 -27.01 1.47 15.14
C GLY A 121 -27.24 0.61 16.39
N LEU A 122 -26.29 -0.27 16.71
CA LEU A 122 -26.32 -1.06 17.95
C LEU A 122 -26.26 -0.16 19.20
N SER A 123 -25.55 0.98 19.12
CA SER A 123 -25.45 1.93 20.24
C SER A 123 -26.77 2.68 20.46
N VAL A 124 -27.44 3.10 19.37
CA VAL A 124 -28.75 3.77 19.44
C VAL A 124 -29.85 2.82 19.89
N ALA A 125 -29.78 1.54 19.49
CA ALA A 125 -30.70 0.50 19.96
C ALA A 125 -30.49 0.10 21.44
N GLY A 126 -29.51 0.69 22.13
CA GLY A 126 -29.22 0.38 23.55
C GLY A 126 -28.50 -0.95 23.77
N LEU A 127 -28.17 -1.67 22.70
CA LEU A 127 -27.48 -2.96 22.75
C LEU A 127 -26.00 -2.84 23.13
N ARG A 128 -25.40 -1.65 22.91
CA ARG A 128 -24.01 -1.36 23.28
C ARG A 128 -23.89 -0.67 24.64
N PRO A 129 -22.97 -1.08 25.52
CA PRO A 129 -22.57 -0.28 26.68
C PRO A 129 -21.88 1.02 26.24
N GLY A 130 -22.14 2.10 26.97
CA GLY A 130 -21.85 3.49 26.54
C GLY A 130 -23.11 4.28 26.17
N GLY A 131 -24.24 3.59 26.00
CA GLY A 131 -25.56 4.18 25.79
C GLY A 131 -25.70 4.91 24.45
N ALA A 132 -26.82 5.62 24.29
CA ALA A 132 -27.15 6.34 23.07
C ALA A 132 -26.12 7.45 22.73
N ALA A 133 -25.36 7.95 23.71
CA ALA A 133 -24.37 9.00 23.52
C ALA A 133 -23.16 8.59 22.64
N ALA A 134 -22.81 7.30 22.62
CA ALA A 134 -21.73 6.78 21.79
C ALA A 134 -22.14 6.53 20.32
N GLY A 135 -23.44 6.55 20.02
CA GLY A 135 -23.99 6.30 18.68
C GLY A 135 -23.67 7.38 17.65
N PRO A 136 -23.98 8.66 17.91
CA PRO A 136 -23.76 9.75 16.95
C PRO A 136 -22.34 9.82 16.37
N PRO A 137 -21.25 9.78 17.16
CA PRO A 137 -19.91 9.86 16.59
C PRO A 137 -19.57 8.64 15.70
N ALA A 138 -20.02 7.44 16.07
CA ALA A 138 -19.84 6.24 15.24
C ALA A 138 -20.60 6.36 13.91
N PHE A 139 -21.84 6.88 13.94
CA PHE A 139 -22.60 7.16 12.72
C PHE A 139 -21.91 8.17 11.82
N VAL A 140 -21.45 9.29 12.37
CA VAL A 140 -20.76 10.33 11.58
C VAL A 140 -19.49 9.77 10.94
N LEU A 141 -18.67 9.03 11.69
CA LEU A 141 -17.48 8.37 11.13
C LEU A 141 -17.85 7.35 10.04
N GLY A 142 -18.93 6.58 10.25
CA GLY A 142 -19.43 5.61 9.27
C GLY A 142 -19.90 6.27 7.97
N ILE A 143 -20.71 7.32 8.06
CA ILE A 143 -21.21 8.07 6.90
C ILE A 143 -20.06 8.72 6.15
N VAL A 144 -19.14 9.41 6.84
CA VAL A 144 -18.01 10.08 6.19
C VAL A 144 -17.10 9.04 5.53
N SER A 145 -16.82 7.91 6.18
CA SER A 145 -16.03 6.83 5.58
C SER A 145 -16.70 6.26 4.33
N LEU A 146 -18.00 6.00 4.37
CA LEU A 146 -18.75 5.49 3.21
C LEU A 146 -18.78 6.52 2.07
N PHE A 147 -18.97 7.80 2.40
CA PHE A 147 -18.91 8.89 1.43
C PHE A 147 -17.53 8.98 0.78
N THR A 148 -16.44 8.83 1.54
CA THR A 148 -15.07 8.79 0.98
C THR A 148 -14.82 7.55 0.11
N ALA A 149 -15.53 6.45 0.32
CA ALA A 149 -15.46 5.26 -0.53
C ALA A 149 -16.14 5.48 -1.89
N LEU A 150 -17.30 6.16 -1.89
CA LEU A 150 -18.14 6.37 -3.08
C LEU A 150 -17.69 7.55 -3.94
N THR A 151 -17.11 8.58 -3.33
CA THR A 151 -16.71 9.80 -4.06
C THR A 151 -15.42 9.63 -4.85
N SER A 152 -15.36 10.28 -6.02
CA SER A 152 -14.18 10.35 -6.88
C SER A 152 -13.13 11.34 -6.35
N VAL A 153 -12.68 11.11 -5.12
CA VAL A 153 -11.67 11.94 -4.46
C VAL A 153 -10.27 11.60 -4.96
N SER A 154 -9.42 12.62 -5.12
CA SER A 154 -8.02 12.42 -5.50
C SER A 154 -7.30 11.50 -4.51
N TYR A 155 -6.32 10.74 -4.99
CA TYR A 155 -5.55 9.78 -4.16
C TYR A 155 -5.00 10.42 -2.88
N ARG A 156 -4.46 11.64 -2.97
CA ARG A 156 -3.89 12.38 -1.83
C ARG A 156 -4.93 12.75 -0.79
N GLN A 157 -6.05 13.33 -1.24
CA GLN A 157 -7.13 13.76 -0.34
C GLN A 157 -7.74 12.56 0.40
N ARG A 158 -7.87 11.41 -0.29
CA ARG A 158 -8.36 10.18 0.32
C ARG A 158 -7.41 9.64 1.38
N ALA A 159 -6.12 9.58 1.08
CA ALA A 159 -5.10 9.14 2.03
C ALA A 159 -5.13 9.98 3.32
N VAL A 160 -5.20 11.31 3.17
CA VAL A 160 -5.34 12.24 4.31
C VAL A 160 -6.65 12.01 5.05
N ALA A 161 -7.77 11.86 4.35
CA ALA A 161 -9.06 11.59 4.97
C ALA A 161 -9.06 10.28 5.78
N MET A 162 -8.46 9.21 5.27
CA MET A 162 -8.31 7.93 5.98
C MET A 162 -7.51 8.08 7.27
N VAL A 163 -6.39 8.81 7.23
CA VAL A 163 -5.59 9.10 8.43
C VAL A 163 -6.38 9.92 9.44
N VAL A 164 -7.05 11.00 8.99
CA VAL A 164 -7.83 11.87 9.87
C VAL A 164 -8.99 11.12 10.50
N LEU A 165 -9.77 10.36 9.73
CA LEU A 165 -10.90 9.57 10.22
C LEU A 165 -10.46 8.51 11.23
N GLY A 166 -9.40 7.78 10.90
CA GLY A 166 -8.87 6.75 11.79
C GLY A 166 -8.33 7.36 13.08
N MET A 167 -7.56 8.46 13.01
CA MET A 167 -7.08 9.19 14.19
C MET A 167 -8.21 9.71 15.07
N ILE A 168 -9.26 10.33 14.50
CA ILE A 168 -10.43 10.79 15.25
C ILE A 168 -11.12 9.58 15.93
N GLY A 169 -11.35 8.49 15.20
CA GLY A 169 -11.95 7.28 15.73
C GLY A 169 -11.15 6.67 16.89
N THR A 170 -9.81 6.63 16.76
CA THR A 170 -8.93 6.13 17.82
C THR A 170 -8.92 7.05 19.04
N LEU A 171 -8.91 8.38 18.86
CA LEU A 171 -8.98 9.35 19.95
C LEU A 171 -10.31 9.25 20.73
N ILE A 172 -11.42 9.06 20.02
CA ILE A 172 -12.73 8.82 20.63
C ILE A 172 -12.70 7.50 21.41
N GLY A 173 -12.12 6.44 20.83
CA GLY A 173 -11.94 5.14 21.50
C GLY A 173 -11.10 5.22 22.78
N LEU A 174 -9.98 5.94 22.74
CA LEU A 174 -9.08 6.16 23.87
C LEU A 174 -9.77 6.89 25.03
N LYS A 175 -10.64 7.86 24.74
CA LYS A 175 -11.43 8.55 25.75
C LYS A 175 -12.60 7.71 26.28
N GLY A 176 -13.24 6.93 25.40
CA GLY A 176 -14.45 6.18 25.70
C GLY A 176 -14.23 4.83 26.39
N ALA A 177 -13.07 4.20 26.22
CA ALA A 177 -12.76 2.90 26.83
C ALA A 177 -12.71 2.93 28.37
N GLY A 178 -12.77 4.11 28.99
CA GLY A 178 -12.38 4.29 30.37
C GLY A 178 -10.88 4.08 30.49
N SER A 179 -10.21 4.92 31.23
CA SER A 179 -8.84 4.63 31.64
C SER A 179 -8.87 3.30 32.40
N ALA A 180 -8.48 2.19 31.77
CA ALA A 180 -8.10 1.01 32.51
C ALA A 180 -7.04 1.49 33.51
N PRO A 181 -7.27 1.39 34.83
CA PRO A 181 -6.51 2.11 35.84
C PRO A 181 -5.03 1.75 35.88
N VAL A 182 -4.62 0.71 35.17
CA VAL A 182 -3.26 0.17 35.15
C VAL A 182 -2.38 0.79 34.05
N ASP A 183 -2.96 1.31 32.95
CA ASP A 183 -2.17 1.72 31.78
C ASP A 183 -2.30 3.20 31.37
N GLY A 184 -3.31 3.93 31.83
CA GLY A 184 -3.46 5.35 31.49
C GLY A 184 -3.55 5.66 29.98
N VAL A 185 -3.75 6.93 29.65
CA VAL A 185 -3.97 7.38 28.27
C VAL A 185 -2.70 7.26 27.42
N GLY A 186 -1.52 7.43 28.03
CA GLY A 186 -0.23 7.42 27.34
C GLY A 186 0.10 6.07 26.70
N TRP A 187 -0.10 4.97 27.42
CA TRP A 187 0.15 3.62 26.89
C TRP A 187 -0.84 3.24 25.78
N GLY A 188 -2.10 3.64 25.91
CA GLY A 188 -3.09 3.46 24.85
C GLY A 188 -2.70 4.20 23.56
N ALA A 189 -2.19 5.44 23.68
CA ALA A 189 -1.71 6.21 22.53
C ALA A 189 -0.47 5.59 21.88
N ALA A 190 0.49 5.10 22.68
CA ALA A 190 1.66 4.39 22.18
C ALA A 190 1.28 3.11 21.41
N ARG A 191 0.32 2.33 21.95
CA ARG A 191 -0.22 1.15 21.27
C ARG A 191 -0.86 1.51 19.93
N ALA A 192 -1.70 2.55 19.91
CA ALA A 192 -2.33 3.02 18.68
C ALA A 192 -1.29 3.45 17.64
N ALA A 193 -0.29 4.25 18.05
CA ALA A 193 0.77 4.68 17.16
C ALA A 193 1.56 3.49 16.57
N ALA A 194 1.87 2.48 17.39
CA ALA A 194 2.51 1.25 16.94
C ALA A 194 1.65 0.48 15.92
N ALA A 195 0.37 0.28 16.23
CA ALA A 195 -0.59 -0.44 15.39
C ALA A 195 -0.91 0.28 14.06
N MET A 196 -0.60 1.57 13.94
CA MET A 196 -0.76 2.35 12.71
C MET A 196 0.54 2.45 11.91
N ALA A 197 1.65 2.82 12.55
CA ALA A 197 2.91 3.12 11.88
C ALA A 197 3.62 1.85 11.36
N LEU A 198 3.60 0.78 12.16
CA LEU A 198 4.35 -0.44 11.86
C LEU A 198 3.75 -1.21 10.68
N PRO A 199 2.43 -1.43 10.60
CA PRO A 199 1.80 -1.99 9.41
C PRO A 199 1.99 -1.11 8.16
N ALA A 200 1.92 0.22 8.29
CA ALA A 200 2.14 1.13 7.16
C ALA A 200 3.55 1.00 6.58
N ALA A 201 4.57 0.95 7.45
CA ALA A 201 5.96 0.78 7.04
C ALA A 201 6.23 -0.60 6.43
N LEU A 202 5.62 -1.67 6.97
CA LEU A 202 5.74 -3.02 6.43
C LEU A 202 5.13 -3.16 5.02
N VAL A 203 3.93 -2.59 4.81
CA VAL A 203 3.30 -2.56 3.48
C VAL A 203 4.12 -1.69 2.51
N PHE A 204 4.66 -0.56 2.98
CA PHE A 204 5.56 0.25 2.18
C PHE A 204 6.81 -0.53 1.77
N ARG A 205 7.43 -1.23 2.72
CA ARG A 205 8.64 -2.01 2.48
C ARG A 205 8.42 -3.20 1.54
N SER A 206 7.25 -3.84 1.59
CA SER A 206 6.92 -4.97 0.71
C SER A 206 6.68 -4.52 -0.73
N ARG A 207 6.11 -3.32 -0.94
CA ARG A 207 5.86 -2.76 -2.28
C ARG A 207 7.10 -2.07 -2.87
N TYR A 208 7.84 -1.30 -2.08
CA TYR A 208 9.01 -0.54 -2.53
C TYR A 208 10.31 -1.22 -2.11
N ARG A 209 10.49 -2.48 -2.49
CA ARG A 209 11.55 -3.34 -1.94
C ARG A 209 12.98 -2.95 -2.34
N ALA A 210 13.14 -2.33 -3.51
CA ALA A 210 14.42 -1.85 -4.03
C ALA A 210 14.83 -0.50 -3.43
N TYR A 211 13.88 0.24 -2.83
CA TYR A 211 14.16 1.56 -2.29
C TYR A 211 14.92 1.47 -0.96
N SER A 212 16.17 1.93 -0.93
CA SER A 212 17.03 1.91 0.26
C SER A 212 16.43 2.67 1.45
N GLY A 213 15.69 3.76 1.18
CA GLY A 213 15.00 4.55 2.20
C GLY A 213 13.86 3.80 2.90
N ALA A 214 13.32 2.71 2.33
CA ALA A 214 12.26 1.93 2.96
C ALA A 214 12.71 1.28 4.28
N ARG A 215 14.01 0.96 4.40
CA ARG A 215 14.57 0.43 5.65
C ARG A 215 14.54 1.47 6.76
N TRP A 216 14.86 2.72 6.46
CA TRP A 216 14.83 3.81 7.42
C TRP A 216 13.41 4.12 7.92
N LEU A 217 12.41 4.02 7.05
CA LEU A 217 11.01 4.11 7.46
C LEU A 217 10.61 2.99 8.42
N LEU A 218 11.08 1.77 8.16
CA LEU A 218 10.84 0.64 9.05
C LEU A 218 11.52 0.85 10.41
N VAL A 219 12.77 1.34 10.44
CA VAL A 219 13.45 1.74 11.69
C VAL A 219 12.62 2.78 12.45
N ALA A 220 12.16 3.84 11.78
CA ALA A 220 11.34 4.87 12.42
C ALA A 220 10.03 4.30 12.99
N ALA A 221 9.37 3.39 12.28
CA ALA A 221 8.17 2.73 12.77
C ALA A 221 8.45 1.82 13.99
N PHE A 222 9.60 1.14 14.02
CA PHE A 222 10.04 0.37 15.19
C PHE A 222 10.32 1.26 16.40
N LEU A 223 10.96 2.42 16.19
CA LEU A 223 11.18 3.41 17.26
C LEU A 223 9.85 3.91 17.83
N VAL A 224 8.85 4.18 16.97
CA VAL A 224 7.49 4.54 17.40
C VAL A 224 6.81 3.41 18.16
N ALA A 225 7.06 2.14 17.79
CA ALA A 225 6.49 0.97 18.46
C ALA A 225 7.19 0.61 19.78
N LEU A 226 8.38 1.15 20.04
CA LEU A 226 9.24 0.77 21.17
C LEU A 226 8.59 0.95 22.54
N PRO A 227 7.83 2.04 22.83
CA PRO A 227 7.13 2.15 24.11
C PRO A 227 6.08 1.04 24.27
N SER A 228 5.28 0.77 23.24
CA SER A 228 4.26 -0.29 23.31
C SER A 228 4.88 -1.68 23.45
N PHE A 229 6.00 -1.95 22.79
CA PHE A 229 6.74 -3.19 22.92
C PHE A 229 7.36 -3.34 24.32
N GLY A 230 7.98 -2.28 24.84
CA GLY A 230 8.55 -2.26 26.19
C GLY A 230 7.49 -2.54 27.26
N GLN A 231 6.29 -1.97 27.11
CA GLN A 231 5.17 -2.28 27.99
C GLN A 231 4.73 -3.76 27.90
N ALA A 232 4.64 -4.32 26.69
CA ALA A 232 4.32 -5.73 26.51
C ALA A 232 5.35 -6.63 27.19
N VAL A 233 6.65 -6.37 26.99
CA VAL A 233 7.74 -7.12 27.64
C VAL A 233 7.70 -6.96 29.17
N ALA A 234 7.46 -5.75 29.68
CA ALA A 234 7.36 -5.50 31.11
C ALA A 234 6.19 -6.29 31.75
N ARG A 235 5.06 -6.42 31.06
CA ARG A 235 3.93 -7.25 31.53
C ARG A 235 4.29 -8.74 31.57
N LEU A 236 5.05 -9.23 30.60
CA LEU A 236 5.53 -10.62 30.60
C LEU A 236 6.54 -10.88 31.72
N ALA A 237 7.40 -9.92 32.03
CA ALA A 237 8.50 -10.10 32.96
C ALA A 237 8.15 -9.87 34.44
N LEU A 238 7.25 -8.92 34.73
CA LEU A 238 7.06 -8.39 36.09
C LEU A 238 5.77 -8.84 36.77
N HIS A 239 4.83 -9.45 36.03
CA HIS A 239 3.53 -9.80 36.59
C HIS A 239 3.36 -11.33 36.60
N ASP A 240 2.62 -11.84 37.59
CA ASP A 240 2.31 -13.27 37.75
C ASP A 240 1.67 -13.88 36.50
N PRO A 241 1.67 -15.20 36.27
CA PRO A 241 1.01 -15.77 35.10
C PRO A 241 -0.51 -15.51 35.09
N HIS A 242 -0.99 -14.69 34.15
CA HIS A 242 -2.41 -14.40 33.94
C HIS A 242 -2.77 -14.33 32.44
N LEU A 243 -4.06 -14.48 32.12
CA LEU A 243 -4.57 -14.49 30.73
C LEU A 243 -4.10 -13.28 29.89
N ALA A 244 -3.96 -12.10 30.50
CA ALA A 244 -3.48 -10.91 29.78
C ALA A 244 -2.05 -11.02 29.24
N GLN A 245 -1.22 -11.93 29.76
CA GLN A 245 0.12 -12.19 29.21
C GLN A 245 0.06 -12.79 27.81
N LEU A 246 -0.99 -13.55 27.46
CA LEU A 246 -1.15 -14.08 26.10
C LEU A 246 -1.26 -12.95 25.08
N GLY A 247 -2.00 -11.89 25.40
CA GLY A 247 -2.12 -10.70 24.55
C GLY A 247 -0.78 -10.01 24.33
N ALA A 248 -0.05 -9.74 25.42
CA ALA A 248 1.26 -9.12 25.37
C ALA A 248 2.29 -9.99 24.63
N LEU A 249 2.21 -11.33 24.77
CA LEU A 249 3.05 -12.29 24.05
C LEU A 249 2.78 -12.22 22.55
N LEU A 250 1.51 -12.19 22.13
CA LEU A 250 1.14 -12.06 20.72
C LEU A 250 1.68 -10.75 20.11
N VAL A 251 1.58 -9.64 20.84
CA VAL A 251 2.15 -8.35 20.42
C VAL A 251 3.67 -8.45 20.30
N ALA A 252 4.36 -9.01 21.29
CA ALA A 252 5.81 -9.17 21.25
C ALA A 252 6.24 -10.03 20.06
N LEU A 253 5.57 -11.18 19.83
CA LEU A 253 5.82 -12.05 18.69
C LEU A 253 5.55 -11.36 17.35
N ALA A 254 4.48 -10.57 17.23
CA ALA A 254 4.17 -9.85 16.01
C ALA A 254 5.20 -8.74 15.71
N VAL A 255 5.62 -7.99 16.73
CA VAL A 255 6.67 -6.96 16.61
C VAL A 255 8.02 -7.61 16.24
N LEU A 256 8.40 -8.70 16.89
CA LEU A 256 9.63 -9.44 16.56
C LEU A 256 9.58 -10.06 15.16
N SER A 257 8.44 -10.64 14.77
CA SER A 257 8.24 -11.19 13.42
C SER A 257 8.36 -10.11 12.35
N SER A 258 8.01 -8.86 12.68
CA SER A 258 8.15 -7.72 11.77
C SER A 258 9.60 -7.35 11.46
N LEU A 259 10.58 -7.84 12.26
CA LEU A 259 12.01 -7.67 11.96
C LEU A 259 12.43 -8.39 10.67
N THR A 260 11.67 -9.40 10.23
CA THR A 260 11.86 -10.02 8.91
C THR A 260 11.72 -9.02 7.77
N GLY A 261 11.03 -7.88 7.98
CA GLY A 261 10.99 -6.77 7.02
C GLY A 261 12.35 -6.12 6.73
N PHE A 262 13.35 -6.32 7.59
CA PHE A 262 14.73 -5.86 7.34
C PHE A 262 15.53 -6.78 6.42
N MET A 263 15.05 -8.00 6.17
CA MET A 263 15.74 -8.94 5.28
C MET A 263 15.78 -8.44 3.82
N GLY A 264 16.52 -9.16 2.97
CA GLY A 264 16.73 -8.83 1.56
C GLY A 264 15.44 -8.73 0.76
N ALA A 265 15.50 -8.09 -0.42
CA ALA A 265 14.33 -7.84 -1.27
C ALA A 265 13.50 -9.10 -1.57
N GLU A 266 14.13 -10.27 -1.64
CA GLU A 266 13.48 -11.55 -1.93
C GLU A 266 12.56 -12.07 -0.82
N THR A 267 12.80 -11.70 0.44
CA THR A 267 12.01 -12.19 1.60
C THR A 267 10.98 -11.17 2.07
N THR A 268 11.03 -9.94 1.53
CA THR A 268 10.16 -8.84 1.98
C THR A 268 8.72 -8.88 1.45
N GLY A 269 8.38 -9.84 0.59
CA GLY A 269 6.99 -10.07 0.16
C GLY A 269 6.04 -10.40 1.31
N ALA A 270 6.54 -11.01 2.39
CA ALA A 270 5.76 -11.33 3.59
C ALA A 270 5.29 -10.09 4.37
N GLY A 271 5.85 -8.90 4.12
CA GLY A 271 5.54 -7.69 4.88
C GLY A 271 4.06 -7.30 4.85
N ALA A 272 3.34 -7.57 3.76
CA ALA A 272 1.90 -7.30 3.70
C ALA A 272 1.08 -8.21 4.65
N PHE A 273 1.46 -9.48 4.78
CA PHE A 273 0.82 -10.41 5.71
C PHE A 273 1.17 -10.06 7.16
N LEU A 274 2.44 -9.73 7.42
CA LEU A 274 2.88 -9.29 8.75
C LEU A 274 2.18 -8.01 9.20
N ALA A 275 1.91 -7.08 8.28
CA ALA A 275 1.13 -5.88 8.58
C ALA A 275 -0.27 -6.23 9.13
N VAL A 276 -0.94 -7.23 8.55
CA VAL A 276 -2.23 -7.74 9.05
C VAL A 276 -2.04 -8.43 10.40
N THR A 277 -1.03 -9.29 10.54
CA THR A 277 -0.70 -9.97 11.80
C THR A 277 -0.47 -9.00 12.94
N VAL A 278 0.21 -7.87 12.70
CA VAL A 278 0.46 -6.83 13.70
C VAL A 278 -0.85 -6.18 14.16
N VAL A 279 -1.72 -5.76 13.24
CA VAL A 279 -3.03 -5.20 13.60
C VAL A 279 -3.86 -6.20 14.41
N LEU A 280 -3.87 -7.46 13.99
CA LEU A 280 -4.59 -8.52 14.70
C LEU A 280 -4.01 -8.81 16.09
N ALA A 281 -2.68 -8.82 16.24
CA ALA A 281 -2.03 -9.05 17.52
C ALA A 281 -2.36 -7.93 18.53
N PHE A 282 -2.28 -6.66 18.12
CA PHE A 282 -2.68 -5.54 18.96
C PHE A 282 -4.17 -5.56 19.31
N THR A 283 -5.02 -6.00 18.37
CA THR A 283 -6.45 -6.17 18.60
C THR A 283 -6.72 -7.30 19.60
N ALA A 284 -6.03 -8.43 19.45
CA ALA A 284 -6.12 -9.57 20.36
C ALA A 284 -5.67 -9.20 21.77
N ASP A 285 -4.58 -8.43 21.92
CA ASP A 285 -4.14 -7.88 23.21
C ASP A 285 -5.23 -7.04 23.89
N LEU A 286 -5.93 -6.19 23.13
CA LEU A 286 -7.06 -5.42 23.66
C LEU A 286 -8.24 -6.29 24.07
N ILE A 287 -8.57 -7.33 23.30
CA ILE A 287 -9.66 -8.26 23.64
C ILE A 287 -9.31 -9.03 24.91
N ILE A 288 -8.14 -9.67 24.94
CA ILE A 288 -7.70 -10.52 26.05
C ILE A 288 -7.54 -9.67 27.31
N GLY A 289 -6.86 -8.53 27.22
CA GLY A 289 -6.69 -7.61 28.35
C GLY A 289 -8.03 -7.04 28.85
N GLY A 290 -8.92 -6.67 27.92
CA GLY A 290 -10.26 -6.20 28.27
C GLY A 290 -11.11 -7.26 28.95
N LEU A 291 -11.11 -8.50 28.45
CA LEU A 291 -11.84 -9.62 29.06
C LEU A 291 -11.26 -10.00 30.43
N ALA A 292 -9.94 -9.95 30.60
CA ALA A 292 -9.28 -10.26 31.87
C ALA A 292 -9.63 -9.26 32.99
N GLN A 293 -10.06 -8.04 32.64
CA GLN A 293 -10.46 -7.00 33.60
C GLN A 293 -11.95 -7.06 33.97
N ILE A 294 -12.74 -7.93 33.32
CA ILE A 294 -14.17 -8.05 33.62
C ILE A 294 -14.33 -8.85 34.93
N HIS A 295 -14.68 -8.17 36.02
CA HIS A 295 -14.99 -8.82 37.30
C HIS A 295 -16.31 -9.62 37.27
N THR A 296 -17.29 -9.17 36.48
CA THR A 296 -18.60 -9.81 36.32
C THR A 296 -18.89 -10.07 34.85
N PHE A 297 -18.85 -11.34 34.44
CA PHE A 297 -19.17 -11.74 33.07
C PHE A 297 -20.64 -11.43 32.76
N SER A 298 -20.84 -10.41 31.92
CA SER A 298 -22.14 -10.04 31.38
C SER A 298 -21.99 -9.98 29.87
N THR A 299 -23.02 -10.41 29.13
CA THR A 299 -23.05 -10.29 27.67
C THR A 299 -22.74 -8.86 27.23
N ARG A 300 -23.22 -7.87 28.00
CA ARG A 300 -22.98 -6.45 27.72
C ARG A 300 -21.49 -6.09 27.82
N SER A 301 -20.77 -6.53 28.85
CA SER A 301 -19.34 -6.22 29.01
C SER A 301 -18.49 -6.88 27.92
N VAL A 302 -18.81 -8.12 27.55
CA VAL A 302 -18.15 -8.82 26.42
C VAL A 302 -18.39 -8.09 25.10
N VAL A 303 -19.63 -7.72 24.80
CA VAL A 303 -19.97 -6.93 23.59
C VAL A 303 -19.26 -5.57 23.60
N SER A 304 -19.08 -4.94 24.76
CA SER A 304 -18.26 -3.72 24.90
C SER A 304 -16.86 -3.92 24.36
N VAL A 305 -16.16 -4.93 24.91
CA VAL A 305 -14.75 -5.20 24.63
C VAL A 305 -14.58 -5.55 23.16
N LEU A 306 -15.42 -6.44 22.64
CA LEU A 306 -15.38 -6.83 21.23
C LEU A 306 -15.67 -5.65 20.30
N SER A 307 -16.66 -4.80 20.63
CA SER A 307 -16.97 -3.61 19.83
C SER A 307 -15.85 -2.58 19.83
N ALA A 308 -15.17 -2.39 20.97
CA ALA A 308 -14.05 -1.47 21.11
C ALA A 308 -12.82 -1.99 20.36
N ALA A 309 -12.52 -3.29 20.48
CA ALA A 309 -11.44 -3.94 19.75
C ALA A 309 -11.67 -3.90 18.23
N LEU A 310 -12.90 -4.16 17.77
CA LEU A 310 -13.24 -4.05 16.35
C LEU A 310 -13.07 -2.62 15.82
N ALA A 311 -13.53 -1.61 16.58
CA ALA A 311 -13.33 -0.21 16.22
C ALA A 311 -11.84 0.17 16.21
N PHE A 312 -11.05 -0.34 17.16
CA PHE A 312 -9.60 -0.16 17.18
C PHE A 312 -8.92 -0.79 15.95
N ALA A 313 -9.27 -2.03 15.61
CA ALA A 313 -8.75 -2.71 14.44
C ALA A 313 -9.06 -1.95 13.15
N ALA A 314 -10.33 -1.53 12.99
CA ALA A 314 -10.79 -0.77 11.83
C ALA A 314 -10.07 0.58 11.69
N THR A 315 -9.94 1.33 12.78
CA THR A 315 -9.25 2.64 12.79
C THR A 315 -7.75 2.52 12.58
N SER A 316 -7.12 1.50 13.16
CA SER A 316 -5.68 1.24 12.95
C SER A 316 -5.40 0.81 11.51
N ALA A 317 -6.23 -0.08 10.95
CA ALA A 317 -6.10 -0.53 9.56
C ALA A 317 -6.29 0.61 8.55
N ILE A 318 -7.34 1.42 8.71
CA ILE A 318 -7.60 2.54 7.79
C ILE A 318 -6.52 3.62 7.90
N THR A 319 -6.04 3.93 9.12
CA THR A 319 -4.95 4.89 9.33
C THR A 319 -3.65 4.39 8.74
N SER A 320 -3.31 3.11 8.96
CA SER A 320 -2.13 2.47 8.37
C SER A 320 -2.16 2.54 6.83
N LEU A 321 -3.30 2.20 6.22
CA LEU A 321 -3.47 2.31 4.76
C LEU A 321 -3.31 3.76 4.29
N GLY A 322 -3.91 4.72 4.99
CA GLY A 322 -3.77 6.15 4.69
C GLY A 322 -2.31 6.62 4.80
N LEU A 323 -1.59 6.22 5.86
CA LEU A 323 -0.17 6.52 6.05
C LEU A 323 0.67 5.90 4.93
N PHE A 324 0.43 4.63 4.57
CA PHE A 324 1.08 3.97 3.44
C PHE A 324 0.87 4.76 2.14
N GLN A 325 -0.36 5.22 1.85
CA GLN A 325 -0.64 6.01 0.66
C GLN A 325 0.06 7.38 0.65
N ILE A 326 0.15 8.05 1.81
CA ILE A 326 0.89 9.31 1.95
C ILE A 326 2.38 9.07 1.68
N LEU A 327 2.97 8.01 2.26
CA LEU A 327 4.36 7.63 2.05
C LEU A 327 4.62 7.27 0.58
N ALA A 328 3.77 6.44 -0.02
CA ALA A 328 3.83 6.07 -1.43
C ALA A 328 3.78 7.33 -2.31
N TRP A 329 2.83 8.22 -2.08
CA TRP A 329 2.74 9.45 -2.85
C TRP A 329 3.99 10.33 -2.71
N ARG A 330 4.52 10.49 -1.50
CA ARG A 330 5.68 11.36 -1.24
C ARG A 330 6.99 10.79 -1.79
N LEU A 331 7.17 9.47 -1.72
CA LEU A 331 8.46 8.81 -1.99
C LEU A 331 8.50 8.05 -3.32
N ALA A 332 7.36 7.82 -3.99
CA ALA A 332 7.35 7.09 -5.26
C ALA A 332 8.22 7.75 -6.34
N ALA A 333 8.31 9.09 -6.37
CA ALA A 333 9.16 9.79 -7.32
C ALA A 333 10.66 9.47 -7.11
N ASP A 334 11.10 9.41 -5.86
CA ASP A 334 12.49 9.08 -5.51
C ASP A 334 12.76 7.58 -5.68
N ALA A 335 11.81 6.72 -5.30
CA ALA A 335 11.92 5.27 -5.48
C ALA A 335 12.10 4.87 -6.96
N ARG A 336 11.42 5.57 -7.88
CA ARG A 336 11.53 5.30 -9.33
C ARG A 336 12.86 5.76 -9.94
N ARG A 337 13.57 6.70 -9.34
CA ARG A 337 14.86 7.21 -9.87
C ARG A 337 16.03 6.26 -9.62
N ILE A 338 15.94 5.42 -8.58
CA ILE A 338 17.09 4.66 -8.06
C ILE A 338 17.30 3.32 -8.81
N ASP A 339 16.31 2.82 -9.55
CA ASP A 339 16.28 1.42 -10.00
C ASP A 339 16.49 1.18 -11.51
N LEU A 340 16.83 2.20 -12.30
CA LEU A 340 16.97 2.04 -13.76
C LEU A 340 18.41 1.88 -14.24
N HIS A 341 19.41 2.29 -13.45
CA HIS A 341 20.82 2.30 -13.86
C HIS A 341 21.78 1.69 -12.84
N SER A 342 21.25 1.16 -11.73
CA SER A 342 22.04 0.37 -10.81
C SER A 342 22.37 -0.96 -11.48
N ARG A 343 23.46 -0.99 -12.27
CA ARG A 343 24.04 -2.25 -12.78
C ARG A 343 24.09 -3.23 -11.61
N PRO A 344 23.72 -4.51 -11.81
CA PRO A 344 24.03 -5.54 -10.83
C PRO A 344 25.50 -5.34 -10.48
N LYS A 345 25.76 -5.06 -9.20
CA LYS A 345 27.13 -5.01 -8.73
C LYS A 345 27.57 -6.46 -8.82
N ASP A 346 28.14 -6.85 -9.97
CA ASP A 346 28.67 -8.18 -10.22
C ASP A 346 29.72 -8.42 -9.15
N LYS A 347 29.27 -8.96 -8.02
CA LYS A 347 30.12 -9.49 -6.97
C LYS A 347 30.85 -10.75 -7.43
N ASP A 348 30.43 -11.28 -8.58
CA ASP A 348 31.03 -12.44 -9.25
C ASP A 348 31.82 -12.05 -10.49
N THR A 349 32.20 -10.77 -10.68
CA THR A 349 33.40 -10.51 -11.47
C THR A 349 34.57 -10.79 -10.53
N PRO A 350 35.21 -11.98 -10.57
CA PRO A 350 36.48 -12.14 -9.88
C PRO A 350 37.37 -11.01 -10.36
N ASP A 351 38.05 -10.33 -9.42
CA ASP A 351 39.06 -9.31 -9.69
C ASP A 351 39.88 -9.75 -10.92
N ARG A 352 39.54 -9.21 -12.10
CA ARG A 352 40.37 -9.38 -13.30
C ARG A 352 41.70 -8.65 -13.13
N ASP A 353 41.82 -7.88 -12.06
CA ASP A 353 43.02 -7.19 -11.60
C ASP A 353 43.87 -8.03 -10.62
N GLN A 354 43.42 -9.22 -10.20
CA GLN A 354 44.31 -10.26 -9.65
C GLN A 354 44.99 -11.05 -10.79
N ARG A 355 45.49 -10.35 -11.80
CA ARG A 355 46.50 -10.91 -12.68
C ARG A 355 47.76 -11.09 -11.81
N PRO A 356 48.27 -12.32 -11.58
CA PRO A 356 49.53 -12.48 -10.88
C PRO A 356 50.58 -11.64 -11.63
N PRO A 357 51.45 -10.90 -10.93
CA PRO A 357 52.50 -10.13 -11.59
C PRO A 357 53.28 -11.09 -12.47
N SER A 358 53.26 -10.87 -13.79
CA SER A 358 54.08 -11.62 -14.72
C SER A 358 55.54 -11.45 -14.28
N GLY A 359 56.17 -12.55 -13.89
CA GLY A 359 57.49 -12.58 -13.23
C GLY A 359 58.67 -12.17 -14.09
N GLY A 360 58.59 -11.06 -14.81
CA GLY A 360 59.64 -10.52 -15.68
C GLY A 360 60.25 -9.19 -15.21
N GLU A 361 59.73 -8.53 -14.18
CA GLU A 361 60.16 -7.17 -13.80
C GLU A 361 61.24 -7.10 -12.70
N TRP A 362 61.84 -8.23 -12.30
CA TRP A 362 62.90 -8.27 -11.26
C TRP A 362 64.33 -8.42 -11.82
N LEU A 363 64.55 -8.25 -13.12
CA LEU A 363 65.87 -8.37 -13.75
C LEU A 363 66.22 -7.13 -14.57
N THR A 364 66.47 -6.01 -13.90
CA THR A 364 67.32 -4.91 -14.39
C THR A 364 67.98 -4.19 -13.22
#